data_AF-A0A1E4TEN5-F1
#
_entry.id   AF-A0A1E4TEN5-F1
#
_cell.length_a   1.000
_cell.length_b   1.000
_cell.length_c   1.000
_cell.angle_alpha   90.00
_cell.angle_beta   90.00
_cell.angle_gamma   90.00
#
_symmetry.space_group_name_H-M   'P 1'
#
loop_
_entity.id
_entity.type
_entity.pdbx_description
1 polymer ?
#
loop_
_entity_poly.entity_id
_entity_poly.type
_entity_poly.pdbx_seq_one_letter_code
_entity_poly.pdbx_strand_id
1 'polypeptide(L)'
;MSIGDDLKTALTALLAAFDKYLDAVATYQSHEKHVARLERACEDVNKALSMLEQHQQNHELITQLNEGTQRADSELRNRMKQLVQLRQRLNQLPKPSKVSVPESQKEVSYSELLAYATKISKFTTAPPGYAQAAHAAATAAASADAESQPKLDSPDPDNNRIVPPEYSKPITSVPANFPWPSEDEMRRGCLAEYNLKSLKTERPVENNNLAVEQPHTVTKDESMSPTAHVPMENTNTTVDLDLYDPDDEN
;
A
#
# COMPACT_ATOMS: atom_id res chain seq x y z
N MET A 1 52.69 -21.45 3.54
CA MET A 1 53.52 -20.50 2.77
C MET A 1 52.62 -19.47 2.13
N SER A 2 53.14 -18.32 1.70
CA SER A 2 52.36 -17.38 0.87
C SER A 2 52.47 -17.80 -0.59
N ILE A 3 51.39 -17.66 -1.37
CA ILE A 3 51.39 -17.94 -2.82
C ILE A 3 52.53 -17.19 -3.54
N GLY A 4 52.84 -15.97 -3.07
CA GLY A 4 53.94 -15.16 -3.60
C GLY A 4 55.34 -15.62 -3.16
N ASP A 5 55.47 -16.39 -2.08
CA ASP A 5 56.76 -16.98 -1.67
C ASP A 5 57.03 -18.29 -2.44
N ASP A 6 55.98 -19.05 -2.71
CA ASP A 6 56.06 -20.23 -3.58
C ASP A 6 56.42 -19.82 -5.02
N LEU A 7 55.83 -18.74 -5.55
CA LEU A 7 56.21 -18.16 -6.85
C LEU A 7 57.67 -17.68 -6.88
N LYS A 8 58.16 -16.98 -5.84
CA LYS A 8 59.58 -16.59 -5.73
C LYS A 8 60.50 -17.83 -5.71
N THR A 9 60.08 -18.89 -5.04
CA THR A 9 60.84 -20.14 -4.93
C THR A 9 60.88 -20.87 -6.28
N ALA A 10 59.77 -20.91 -7.02
CA ALA A 10 59.72 -21.47 -8.38
C ALA A 10 60.58 -20.65 -9.37
N LEU A 11 60.50 -19.31 -9.32
CA LEU A 11 61.28 -18.42 -10.19
C LEU A 11 62.79 -18.49 -9.89
N THR A 12 63.19 -18.54 -8.62
CA THR A 12 64.61 -18.74 -8.26
C THR A 12 65.11 -20.15 -8.59
N ALA A 13 64.25 -21.17 -8.52
CA ALA A 13 64.57 -22.52 -9.00
C ALA A 13 64.71 -22.59 -10.53
N LEU A 14 63.91 -21.81 -11.28
CA LEU A 14 64.00 -21.65 -12.73
C LEU A 14 65.32 -21.00 -13.15
N LEU A 15 65.67 -19.84 -12.56
CA LEU A 15 66.97 -19.19 -12.79
C LEU A 15 68.14 -20.14 -12.49
N ALA A 16 68.11 -20.78 -11.31
CA ALA A 16 69.13 -21.75 -10.91
C ALA A 16 69.09 -23.09 -11.68
N ALA A 17 68.13 -23.30 -12.58
CA ALA A 17 68.15 -24.37 -13.58
C ALA A 17 68.74 -23.85 -14.91
N PHE A 18 68.41 -22.63 -15.31
CA PHE A 18 68.93 -21.97 -16.51
C PHE A 18 70.45 -21.74 -16.43
N ASP A 19 70.96 -21.23 -15.30
CA ASP A 19 72.40 -21.06 -15.06
C ASP A 19 73.16 -22.39 -15.21
N LYS A 20 72.57 -23.48 -14.72
CA LYS A 20 73.14 -24.84 -14.81
C LYS A 20 73.02 -25.43 -16.21
N TYR A 21 72.09 -24.97 -17.04
CA TYR A 21 72.05 -25.33 -18.45
C TYR A 21 73.13 -24.57 -19.22
N LEU A 22 73.33 -23.28 -18.95
CA LEU A 22 74.39 -22.47 -19.55
C LEU A 22 75.79 -23.01 -19.21
N ASP A 23 76.05 -23.40 -17.97
CA ASP A 23 77.32 -24.02 -17.55
C ASP A 23 77.56 -25.38 -18.25
N ALA A 24 76.52 -26.22 -18.38
CA ALA A 24 76.61 -27.48 -19.11
C ALA A 24 76.87 -27.28 -20.62
N VAL A 25 76.29 -26.24 -21.23
CA VAL A 25 76.55 -25.86 -22.63
C VAL A 25 77.98 -25.33 -22.79
N ALA A 26 78.44 -24.45 -21.91
CA ALA A 26 79.79 -23.89 -21.94
C ALA A 26 80.88 -24.95 -21.74
N THR A 27 80.57 -26.03 -21.00
CA THR A 27 81.47 -27.17 -20.75
C THR A 27 81.23 -28.37 -21.68
N TYR A 28 80.40 -28.22 -22.72
CA TYR A 28 80.09 -29.27 -23.72
C TYR A 28 79.60 -30.61 -23.12
N GLN A 29 78.80 -30.55 -22.05
CA GLN A 29 78.24 -31.72 -21.37
C GLN A 29 76.88 -32.16 -21.95
N SER A 30 76.40 -33.35 -21.55
CA SER A 30 75.10 -33.86 -21.98
C SER A 30 73.94 -33.04 -21.38
N HIS A 31 73.15 -32.43 -22.25
CA HIS A 31 72.15 -31.41 -21.89
C HIS A 31 70.81 -31.99 -21.41
N GLU A 32 70.47 -33.24 -21.73
CA GLU A 32 69.16 -33.88 -21.49
C GLU A 32 68.63 -33.67 -20.05
N LYS A 33 69.47 -33.93 -19.05
CA LYS A 33 69.13 -33.78 -17.62
C LYS A 33 68.93 -32.32 -17.19
N HIS A 34 69.55 -31.38 -17.90
CA HIS A 34 69.45 -29.95 -17.64
C HIS A 34 68.20 -29.37 -18.31
N VAL A 35 67.84 -29.84 -19.51
CA VAL A 35 66.58 -29.52 -20.19
C VAL A 35 65.38 -30.03 -19.38
N ALA A 36 65.36 -31.30 -18.97
CA ALA A 36 64.27 -31.85 -18.16
C ALA A 36 64.10 -31.14 -16.79
N ARG A 37 65.21 -30.61 -16.22
CA ARG A 37 65.16 -29.76 -15.01
C ARG A 37 64.55 -28.38 -15.31
N LEU A 38 64.88 -27.78 -16.45
CA LEU A 38 64.36 -26.50 -16.88
C LEU A 38 62.86 -26.58 -17.20
N GLU A 39 62.45 -27.60 -17.96
CA GLU A 39 61.06 -27.90 -18.29
C GLU A 39 60.19 -28.02 -17.03
N ARG A 40 60.63 -28.83 -16.05
CA ARG A 40 59.95 -28.95 -14.75
C ARG A 40 59.85 -27.61 -14.02
N ALA A 41 60.90 -26.79 -14.01
CA ALA A 41 60.87 -25.49 -13.37
C ALA A 41 59.92 -24.50 -14.08
N CYS A 42 59.80 -24.57 -15.41
CA CYS A 42 58.80 -23.84 -16.17
C CYS A 42 57.38 -24.28 -15.81
N GLU A 43 57.11 -25.59 -15.72
CA GLU A 43 55.81 -26.09 -15.24
C GLU A 43 55.48 -25.59 -13.83
N ASP A 44 56.44 -25.65 -12.90
CA ASP A 44 56.22 -25.30 -11.50
C ASP A 44 55.99 -23.79 -11.31
N VAL A 45 56.61 -22.93 -12.15
CA VAL A 45 56.26 -21.50 -12.27
C VAL A 45 54.85 -21.32 -12.85
N ASN A 46 54.48 -22.06 -13.91
CA ASN A 46 53.17 -21.93 -14.54
C ASN A 46 52.01 -22.33 -13.58
N LYS A 47 52.21 -23.39 -12.79
CA LYS A 47 51.30 -23.80 -11.71
C LYS A 47 51.14 -22.69 -10.66
N ALA A 48 52.26 -22.08 -10.22
CA ALA A 48 52.24 -20.99 -9.25
C ALA A 48 51.53 -19.72 -9.78
N LEU A 49 51.67 -19.42 -11.09
CA LEU A 49 50.96 -18.31 -11.73
C LEU A 49 49.44 -18.56 -11.81
N SER A 50 49.02 -19.77 -12.22
CA SER A 50 47.59 -20.13 -12.25
C SER A 50 46.96 -20.11 -10.84
N MET A 51 47.68 -20.55 -9.82
CA MET A 51 47.24 -20.44 -8.41
C MET A 51 47.13 -18.98 -7.93
N LEU A 52 48.02 -18.09 -8.38
CA LEU A 52 47.96 -16.66 -8.08
C LEU A 52 46.77 -15.99 -8.78
N GLU A 53 46.51 -16.32 -10.06
CA GLU A 53 45.35 -15.84 -10.82
C GLU A 53 44.03 -16.25 -10.15
N GLN A 54 43.88 -17.54 -9.81
CA GLN A 54 42.70 -18.02 -9.09
C GLN A 54 42.55 -17.34 -7.72
N HIS A 55 43.65 -17.10 -7.00
CA HIS A 55 43.61 -16.35 -5.74
C HIS A 55 43.17 -14.90 -5.95
N GLN A 56 43.59 -14.23 -7.03
CA GLN A 56 43.18 -12.87 -7.36
C GLN A 56 41.67 -12.80 -7.67
N GLN A 57 41.16 -13.71 -8.51
CA GLN A 57 39.72 -13.83 -8.82
C GLN A 57 38.89 -14.08 -7.54
N ASN A 58 39.33 -15.01 -6.68
CA ASN A 58 38.69 -15.28 -5.39
C ASN A 58 38.72 -14.07 -4.45
N HIS A 59 39.83 -13.31 -4.41
CA HIS A 59 39.95 -12.10 -3.59
C HIS A 59 39.02 -10.99 -4.08
N GLU A 60 38.87 -10.82 -5.40
CA GLU A 60 37.92 -9.85 -5.97
C GLU A 60 36.47 -10.22 -5.58
N LEU A 61 36.08 -11.48 -5.75
CA LEU A 61 34.77 -11.99 -5.35
C LEU A 61 34.52 -11.80 -3.84
N ILE A 62 35.50 -12.08 -2.98
CA ILE A 62 35.43 -11.81 -1.53
C ILE A 62 35.25 -10.32 -1.25
N THR A 63 35.90 -9.44 -2.03
CA THR A 63 35.76 -7.98 -1.90
C THR A 63 34.34 -7.55 -2.25
N GLN A 64 33.80 -8.00 -3.39
CA GLN A 64 32.42 -7.74 -3.82
C GLN A 64 31.38 -8.24 -2.79
N LEU A 65 31.57 -9.44 -2.23
CA LEU A 65 30.70 -9.99 -1.16
C LEU A 65 30.74 -9.16 0.12
N ASN A 66 31.93 -8.67 0.51
CA ASN A 66 32.09 -7.80 1.67
C ASN A 66 31.41 -6.43 1.46
N GLU A 67 31.53 -5.84 0.28
CA GLU A 67 30.84 -4.60 -0.10
C GLU A 67 29.31 -4.77 -0.09
N GLY A 68 28.81 -5.88 -0.64
CA GLY A 68 27.38 -6.24 -0.61
C GLY A 68 26.85 -6.40 0.82
N THR A 69 27.62 -7.06 1.69
CA THR A 69 27.29 -7.25 3.11
C THR A 69 27.30 -5.91 3.86
N GLN A 70 28.34 -5.09 3.67
CA GLN A 70 28.44 -3.76 4.27
C GLN A 70 27.29 -2.84 3.83
N ARG A 71 26.86 -2.94 2.57
CA ARG A 71 25.69 -2.23 2.02
C ARG A 71 24.41 -2.67 2.73
N ALA A 72 24.14 -3.97 2.81
CA ALA A 72 22.97 -4.51 3.50
C ALA A 72 22.94 -4.10 4.99
N ASP A 73 24.07 -4.19 5.70
CA ASP A 73 24.18 -3.73 7.08
C ASP A 73 23.95 -2.22 7.22
N SER A 74 24.41 -1.41 6.26
CA SER A 74 24.17 0.04 6.27
C SER A 74 22.68 0.35 6.12
N GLU A 75 21.97 -0.40 5.28
CA GLU A 75 20.53 -0.26 5.08
C GLU A 75 19.75 -0.74 6.30
N LEU A 76 20.08 -1.90 6.87
CA LEU A 76 19.45 -2.41 8.09
C LEU A 76 19.61 -1.42 9.26
N ARG A 77 20.80 -0.83 9.43
CA ARG A 77 21.04 0.23 10.43
C ARG A 77 20.22 1.49 10.15
N ASN A 78 19.96 1.83 8.89
CA ASN A 78 19.12 2.98 8.53
C ASN A 78 17.62 2.69 8.74
N ARG A 79 17.12 1.51 8.34
CA ARG A 79 15.75 1.04 8.63
C ARG A 79 15.51 0.97 10.15
N MET A 80 16.48 0.49 10.92
CA MET A 80 16.40 0.46 12.39
C MET A 80 16.34 1.86 13.01
N LYS A 81 17.15 2.82 12.54
CA LYS A 81 17.06 4.23 12.94
C LYS A 81 15.69 4.83 12.62
N GLN A 82 15.13 4.56 11.44
CA GLN A 82 13.80 5.01 11.04
C GLN A 82 12.71 4.43 11.96
N LEU A 83 12.75 3.13 12.29
CA LEU A 83 11.82 2.51 13.23
C LEU A 83 11.92 3.12 14.65
N VAL A 84 13.13 3.42 15.12
CA VAL A 84 13.34 4.12 16.41
C VAL A 84 12.81 5.56 16.36
N GLN A 85 13.03 6.29 15.27
CA GLN A 85 12.49 7.64 15.06
C GLN A 85 10.95 7.64 14.99
N LEU A 86 10.36 6.68 14.29
CA LEU A 86 8.90 6.51 14.23
C LEU A 86 8.32 6.16 15.62
N ARG A 87 8.97 5.27 16.37
CA ARG A 87 8.58 4.97 17.76
C ARG A 87 8.70 6.19 18.66
N GLN A 88 9.76 6.99 18.52
CA GLN A 88 9.94 8.24 19.25
C GLN A 88 8.86 9.27 18.89
N ARG A 89 8.53 9.41 17.60
CA ARG A 89 7.46 10.29 17.11
C ARG A 89 6.08 9.86 17.63
N LEU A 90 5.77 8.55 17.60
CA LEU A 90 4.54 8.01 18.18
C LEU A 90 4.43 8.23 19.70
N ASN A 91 5.56 8.18 20.42
CA ASN A 91 5.61 8.53 21.85
C ASN A 91 5.49 10.05 22.11
N GLN A 92 5.82 10.90 21.12
CA GLN A 92 5.66 12.36 21.17
C GLN A 92 4.26 12.83 20.77
N LEU A 93 3.49 12.02 20.04
CA LEU A 93 2.08 12.32 19.74
C LEU A 93 1.28 12.38 21.07
N PRO A 94 0.51 13.45 21.32
CA PRO A 94 -0.39 13.51 22.47
C PRO A 94 -1.38 12.34 22.44
N LYS A 95 -1.38 11.51 23.49
CA LYS A 95 -2.30 10.36 23.59
C LYS A 95 -3.74 10.88 23.60
N PRO A 96 -4.66 10.36 22.75
CA PRO A 96 -6.03 10.87 22.64
C PRO A 96 -6.92 10.57 23.86
N SER A 97 -6.37 10.06 24.96
CA SER A 97 -7.06 9.99 26.26
C SER A 97 -7.08 11.31 27.04
N LYS A 98 -6.30 12.32 26.61
CA LYS A 98 -6.37 13.71 27.13
C LYS A 98 -6.23 14.76 26.03
N VAL A 99 -6.91 14.58 24.89
CA VAL A 99 -7.26 15.75 24.07
C VAL A 99 -8.31 16.51 24.85
N SER A 100 -7.93 17.69 25.37
CA SER A 100 -8.90 18.70 25.78
C SER A 100 -9.62 19.20 24.52
N VAL A 101 -10.69 18.50 24.16
CA VAL A 101 -11.89 19.19 23.73
C VAL A 101 -12.24 20.11 24.91
N PRO A 102 -12.49 21.42 24.73
CA PRO A 102 -12.93 22.25 25.84
C PRO A 102 -14.20 21.62 26.43
N GLU A 103 -14.18 21.27 27.73
CA GLU A 103 -15.21 20.44 28.40
C GLU A 103 -16.63 20.90 28.05
N SER A 104 -16.81 22.23 28.03
CA SER A 104 -18.02 22.98 27.66
C SER A 104 -18.58 22.74 26.25
N GLN A 105 -17.91 21.99 25.38
CA GLN A 105 -18.40 21.63 24.04
C GLN A 105 -18.81 20.17 23.88
N LYS A 106 -18.57 19.28 24.87
CA LYS A 106 -18.98 17.86 24.80
C LYS A 106 -19.56 17.26 26.09
N GLU A 107 -19.76 18.06 27.14
CA GLU A 107 -20.68 17.71 28.23
C GLU A 107 -22.15 17.70 27.74
N VAL A 108 -22.56 16.65 27.02
CA VAL A 108 -23.97 16.44 26.67
C VAL A 108 -24.73 16.08 27.95
N SER A 109 -25.79 16.83 28.27
CA SER A 109 -26.50 16.63 29.54
C SER A 109 -27.12 15.22 29.62
N TYR A 110 -27.06 14.58 30.78
CA TYR A 110 -27.65 13.24 30.98
C TYR A 110 -29.15 13.22 30.65
N SER A 111 -29.86 14.30 30.96
CA SER A 111 -31.26 14.53 30.58
C SER A 111 -31.48 14.54 29.06
N GLU A 112 -30.58 15.13 28.29
CA GLU A 112 -30.66 15.17 26.83
C GLU A 112 -30.29 13.83 26.20
N LEU A 113 -29.24 13.16 26.70
CA LEU A 113 -28.89 11.79 26.32
C LEU A 113 -30.06 10.84 26.55
N LEU A 114 -30.72 10.91 27.72
CA LEU A 114 -31.87 10.08 28.05
C LEU A 114 -33.12 10.44 27.22
N ALA A 115 -33.38 11.74 27.00
CA ALA A 115 -34.47 12.22 26.15
C ALA A 115 -34.25 11.91 24.66
N TYR A 116 -33.02 11.75 24.20
CA TYR A 116 -32.69 11.28 22.85
C TYR A 116 -32.76 9.76 22.75
N ALA A 117 -32.18 9.03 23.72
CA ALA A 117 -32.23 7.57 23.81
C ALA A 117 -33.67 7.03 23.82
N THR A 118 -34.57 7.68 24.58
CA THR A 118 -36.00 7.32 24.61
C THR A 118 -36.72 7.62 23.30
N LYS A 119 -36.36 8.68 22.57
CA LYS A 119 -36.90 8.97 21.23
C LYS A 119 -36.46 7.91 20.21
N ILE A 120 -35.16 7.59 20.13
CA ILE A 120 -34.66 6.60 19.17
C ILE A 120 -35.12 5.18 19.51
N SER A 121 -35.29 4.85 20.79
CA SER A 121 -35.76 3.54 21.26
C SER A 121 -37.06 3.08 20.58
N LYS A 122 -38.00 3.99 20.31
CA LYS A 122 -39.23 3.66 19.57
C LYS A 122 -38.95 3.10 18.16
N PHE A 123 -37.90 3.59 17.49
CA PHE A 123 -37.57 3.26 16.11
C PHE A 123 -36.48 2.17 16.01
N THR A 124 -35.66 1.98 17.05
CA THR A 124 -34.64 0.92 17.12
C THR A 124 -35.13 -0.36 17.81
N THR A 125 -36.30 -0.34 18.45
CA THR A 125 -36.94 -1.56 19.00
C THR A 125 -37.56 -2.39 17.88
N ALA A 126 -37.19 -3.66 17.79
CA ALA A 126 -37.70 -4.58 16.78
C ALA A 126 -39.23 -4.82 16.94
N PRO A 127 -39.99 -5.03 15.84
CA PRO A 127 -41.44 -5.23 15.92
C PRO A 127 -41.85 -6.43 16.79
N PRO A 128 -43.01 -6.38 17.48
CA PRO A 128 -43.48 -7.49 18.31
C PRO A 128 -43.67 -8.76 17.48
N GLY A 129 -42.93 -9.81 17.83
CA GLY A 129 -42.83 -11.07 17.06
C GLY A 129 -41.44 -11.29 16.44
N TYR A 130 -40.62 -10.25 16.29
CA TYR A 130 -39.23 -10.38 15.85
C TYR A 130 -38.34 -10.78 17.02
N ALA A 131 -37.89 -12.04 17.06
CA ALA A 131 -37.15 -12.59 18.19
C ALA A 131 -35.71 -12.05 18.28
N GLN A 132 -35.46 -11.15 19.24
CA GLN A 132 -34.15 -10.54 19.55
C GLN A 132 -33.16 -11.53 20.22
N ALA A 133 -33.11 -12.79 19.74
CA ALA A 133 -32.40 -13.89 20.38
C ALA A 133 -30.89 -13.63 20.59
N ALA A 134 -30.25 -12.91 19.67
CA ALA A 134 -28.82 -12.59 19.75
C ALA A 134 -28.49 -11.53 20.83
N HIS A 135 -29.37 -10.56 21.08
CA HIS A 135 -29.03 -9.40 21.93
C HIS A 135 -29.31 -9.64 23.41
N ALA A 136 -30.28 -10.50 23.75
CA ALA A 136 -30.51 -10.90 25.14
C ALA A 136 -29.32 -11.69 25.70
N ALA A 137 -28.70 -12.54 24.87
CA ALA A 137 -27.48 -13.27 25.21
C ALA A 137 -26.31 -12.32 25.51
N ALA A 138 -26.09 -11.29 24.68
CA ALA A 138 -25.00 -10.33 24.86
C ALA A 138 -25.07 -9.56 26.19
N THR A 139 -26.27 -9.21 26.66
CA THR A 139 -26.45 -8.54 27.97
C THR A 139 -26.37 -9.48 29.17
N ALA A 140 -26.60 -10.79 28.99
CA ALA A 140 -26.44 -11.79 30.04
C ALA A 140 -24.99 -12.31 30.16
N ALA A 141 -24.25 -12.35 29.04
CA ALA A 141 -22.85 -12.80 28.98
C ALA A 141 -21.84 -11.84 29.62
N ALA A 142 -22.27 -10.64 30.04
CA ALA A 142 -21.41 -9.69 30.76
C ALA A 142 -21.13 -10.09 32.23
N SER A 143 -21.66 -11.23 32.72
CA SER A 143 -21.51 -11.66 34.11
C SER A 143 -21.45 -13.19 34.29
N ALA A 144 -20.65 -13.90 33.49
CA ALA A 144 -20.18 -15.26 33.79
C ALA A 144 -18.87 -15.57 33.05
N ASP A 145 -18.01 -16.37 33.67
CA ASP A 145 -16.71 -16.82 33.13
C ASP A 145 -16.81 -18.25 32.57
N ALA A 146 -15.70 -18.77 32.01
CA ALA A 146 -15.45 -20.17 31.61
C ALA A 146 -16.08 -20.71 30.29
N GLU A 147 -15.33 -20.54 29.20
CA GLU A 147 -14.78 -21.63 28.34
C GLU A 147 -15.64 -22.86 27.93
N SER A 148 -16.02 -22.92 26.64
CA SER A 148 -16.08 -24.16 25.81
C SER A 148 -16.30 -23.85 24.31
N GLN A 149 -15.71 -24.65 23.41
CA GLN A 149 -16.04 -24.67 21.96
C GLN A 149 -17.05 -25.79 21.63
N PRO A 150 -17.73 -25.77 20.46
CA PRO A 150 -17.21 -26.60 19.34
C PRO A 150 -17.43 -26.05 17.90
N LYS A 151 -16.31 -25.87 17.19
CA LYS A 151 -15.93 -26.34 15.84
C LYS A 151 -16.99 -26.91 14.83
N LEU A 152 -16.88 -26.42 13.57
CA LEU A 152 -17.36 -26.97 12.26
C LEU A 152 -18.90 -27.02 12.04
N ASP A 153 -19.43 -27.02 10.81
CA ASP A 153 -18.82 -27.31 9.49
C ASP A 153 -19.25 -26.35 8.35
N SER A 154 -18.60 -26.45 7.18
CA SER A 154 -19.06 -25.86 5.92
C SER A 154 -18.52 -26.62 4.71
N PRO A 155 -19.36 -26.91 3.71
CA PRO A 155 -18.94 -26.77 2.31
C PRO A 155 -19.98 -26.08 1.41
N ASP A 156 -19.48 -25.34 0.43
CA ASP A 156 -20.21 -24.76 -0.71
C ASP A 156 -20.52 -25.83 -1.79
N PRO A 157 -20.88 -25.49 -3.05
CA PRO A 157 -21.57 -24.30 -3.58
C PRO A 157 -22.79 -24.66 -4.46
N ASP A 158 -23.72 -23.71 -4.69
CA ASP A 158 -24.29 -23.55 -6.04
C ASP A 158 -24.82 -22.13 -6.31
N ASN A 159 -24.83 -21.74 -7.58
CA ASN A 159 -25.11 -20.38 -8.06
C ASN A 159 -26.52 -20.26 -8.63
N ASN A 160 -27.47 -19.75 -7.83
CA ASN A 160 -28.65 -19.10 -8.40
C ASN A 160 -29.20 -17.95 -7.55
N ARG A 161 -29.37 -16.79 -8.17
CA ARG A 161 -29.85 -15.54 -7.53
C ARG A 161 -31.37 -15.55 -7.39
N ILE A 162 -31.89 -16.39 -6.49
CA ILE A 162 -33.31 -16.39 -6.12
C ILE A 162 -33.60 -15.14 -5.28
N VAL A 163 -34.03 -14.06 -5.93
CA VAL A 163 -34.69 -12.94 -5.26
C VAL A 163 -36.03 -13.41 -4.69
N PRO A 164 -36.32 -13.24 -3.38
CA PRO A 164 -37.57 -13.72 -2.78
C PRO A 164 -38.81 -13.07 -3.44
N PRO A 165 -39.81 -13.86 -3.87
CA PRO A 165 -40.91 -13.39 -4.73
C PRO A 165 -42.04 -12.68 -3.95
N GLU A 166 -41.69 -11.78 -3.02
CA GLU A 166 -42.67 -11.19 -2.07
C GLU A 166 -42.83 -9.66 -2.15
N TYR A 167 -42.03 -8.96 -2.98
CA TYR A 167 -42.15 -7.51 -3.22
C TYR A 167 -43.25 -7.09 -4.23
N SER A 168 -44.16 -8.01 -4.60
CA SER A 168 -45.26 -7.77 -5.56
C SER A 168 -46.67 -7.82 -4.95
N LYS A 169 -46.78 -7.92 -3.62
CA LYS A 169 -48.05 -7.80 -2.89
C LYS A 169 -48.35 -6.32 -2.59
N PRO A 170 -49.54 -5.77 -2.90
CA PRO A 170 -49.90 -4.43 -2.43
C PRO A 170 -49.95 -4.44 -0.90
N ILE A 171 -49.21 -3.51 -0.27
CA ILE A 171 -48.89 -3.61 1.17
C ILE A 171 -50.01 -3.03 2.04
N THR A 172 -51.11 -3.79 2.19
CA THR A 172 -52.30 -3.36 2.95
C THR A 172 -52.06 -3.13 4.45
N SER A 173 -50.90 -3.54 4.98
CA SER A 173 -50.41 -3.13 6.29
C SER A 173 -48.88 -3.05 6.30
N VAL A 174 -48.32 -1.88 5.99
CA VAL A 174 -46.89 -1.59 6.16
C VAL A 174 -46.54 -1.66 7.66
N PRO A 175 -45.48 -2.38 8.09
CA PRO A 175 -45.02 -2.35 9.48
C PRO A 175 -44.54 -0.93 9.82
N ALA A 176 -45.09 -0.34 10.88
CA ALA A 176 -44.99 1.11 11.15
C ALA A 176 -43.60 1.65 11.51
N ASN A 177 -42.59 0.77 11.61
CA ASN A 177 -41.19 1.11 11.87
C ASN A 177 -40.29 0.44 10.81
N PHE A 178 -39.90 1.17 9.77
CA PHE A 178 -38.71 0.83 8.98
C PHE A 178 -37.47 1.50 9.60
N PRO A 179 -36.24 0.95 9.39
CA PRO A 179 -35.01 1.58 9.88
C PRO A 179 -34.56 2.81 9.07
N TRP A 180 -35.32 3.18 8.03
CA TRP A 180 -35.23 4.44 7.28
C TRP A 180 -36.66 5.00 7.10
N PRO A 181 -36.85 6.32 6.91
CA PRO A 181 -38.18 6.91 6.74
C PRO A 181 -38.91 6.29 5.55
N SER A 182 -40.21 6.02 5.71
CA SER A 182 -41.01 5.37 4.66
C SER A 182 -41.23 6.29 3.46
N GLU A 183 -41.45 5.69 2.28
CA GLU A 183 -41.76 6.41 1.04
C GLU A 183 -42.96 7.37 1.20
N ASP A 184 -43.99 6.95 1.95
CA ASP A 184 -45.15 7.80 2.23
C ASP A 184 -44.84 8.93 3.22
N GLU A 185 -43.91 8.75 4.17
CA GLU A 185 -43.42 9.85 5.02
C GLU A 185 -42.58 10.84 4.22
N MET A 186 -41.74 10.37 3.30
CA MET A 186 -40.98 11.24 2.41
C MET A 186 -41.90 12.04 1.46
N ARG A 187 -42.93 11.39 0.90
CA ARG A 187 -43.94 12.03 0.03
C ARG A 187 -44.86 13.01 0.76
N ARG A 188 -45.18 12.76 2.04
CA ARG A 188 -45.94 13.69 2.91
C ARG A 188 -45.04 14.73 3.59
N GLY A 189 -43.72 14.61 3.47
CA GLY A 189 -42.76 15.56 4.01
C GLY A 189 -42.84 16.91 3.30
N CYS A 190 -42.70 18.01 4.05
CA CYS A 190 -42.86 19.36 3.51
C CYS A 190 -41.96 19.65 2.29
N LEU A 191 -40.76 19.05 2.24
CA LEU A 191 -39.82 19.19 1.12
C LEU A 191 -40.37 18.64 -0.21
N ALA A 192 -41.15 17.56 -0.17
CA ALA A 192 -41.83 17.03 -1.36
C ALA A 192 -43.01 17.93 -1.77
N GLU A 193 -43.76 18.46 -0.80
CA GLU A 193 -44.81 19.44 -1.09
C GLU A 193 -44.26 20.73 -1.72
N TYR A 194 -43.14 21.26 -1.24
CA TYR A 194 -42.55 22.49 -1.79
C TYR A 194 -42.11 22.31 -3.25
N ASN A 195 -41.47 21.18 -3.59
CA ASN A 195 -41.13 20.83 -4.98
C ASN A 195 -42.39 20.69 -5.85
N LEU A 196 -43.45 20.06 -5.35
CA LEU A 196 -44.70 19.92 -6.13
C LEU A 196 -45.48 21.25 -6.25
N LYS A 197 -45.23 22.22 -5.38
CA LYS A 197 -45.81 23.57 -5.44
C LYS A 197 -45.09 24.44 -6.47
N SER A 198 -43.75 24.49 -6.48
CA SER A 198 -42.99 25.24 -7.50
C SER A 198 -43.29 24.75 -8.92
N LEU A 199 -43.29 23.43 -9.14
CA LEU A 199 -43.63 22.79 -10.42
C LEU A 199 -45.07 23.04 -10.92
N LYS A 200 -45.95 23.60 -10.08
CA LYS A 200 -47.31 24.03 -10.46
C LYS A 200 -47.41 25.53 -10.78
N THR A 201 -46.53 26.35 -10.22
CA THR A 201 -46.49 27.80 -10.47
C THR A 201 -45.91 28.15 -11.84
N GLU A 202 -45.04 27.31 -12.41
CA GLU A 202 -44.31 27.60 -13.66
C GLU A 202 -45.04 27.18 -14.95
N ARG A 203 -46.35 26.92 -14.92
CA ARG A 203 -47.15 26.71 -16.15
C ARG A 203 -48.07 27.91 -16.44
N PRO A 204 -47.69 28.83 -17.34
CA PRO A 204 -48.59 29.88 -17.80
C PRO A 204 -49.73 29.27 -18.63
N VAL A 205 -50.96 29.70 -18.36
CA VAL A 205 -52.11 29.51 -19.27
C VAL A 205 -52.22 30.79 -20.09
N GLU A 206 -52.03 30.67 -21.41
CA GLU A 206 -52.13 31.81 -22.32
C GLU A 206 -53.58 32.29 -22.52
N ASN A 207 -53.69 33.54 -22.99
CA ASN A 207 -54.86 34.20 -23.59
C ASN A 207 -55.81 34.97 -22.64
N ASN A 208 -55.54 36.27 -22.46
CA ASN A 208 -56.18 37.24 -23.37
C ASN A 208 -55.46 38.60 -23.45
N ASN A 209 -54.86 38.84 -24.62
CA ASN A 209 -54.60 40.10 -25.35
C ASN A 209 -54.69 41.48 -24.66
N LEU A 210 -53.57 42.23 -24.83
CA LEU A 210 -53.46 43.67 -25.17
C LEU A 210 -54.02 44.74 -24.20
N ALA A 211 -53.37 45.90 -23.99
CA ALA A 211 -52.04 46.39 -24.37
C ALA A 211 -51.70 47.69 -23.60
N VAL A 212 -50.45 48.18 -23.70
CA VAL A 212 -50.03 49.60 -23.47
C VAL A 212 -50.13 50.10 -22.00
N GLU A 213 -49.14 50.75 -21.37
CA GLU A 213 -47.81 51.24 -21.81
C GLU A 213 -46.80 51.28 -20.63
N GLN A 214 -45.50 51.36 -20.95
CA GLN A 214 -44.39 51.86 -20.11
C GLN A 214 -43.91 53.20 -20.72
N PRO A 215 -42.90 53.95 -20.19
CA PRO A 215 -42.02 53.78 -18.99
C PRO A 215 -42.08 54.98 -18.01
N HIS A 216 -41.30 55.03 -16.92
CA HIS A 216 -40.04 55.80 -16.78
C HIS A 216 -39.54 55.80 -15.30
N THR A 217 -38.28 56.06 -14.88
CA THR A 217 -36.90 55.72 -15.34
C THR A 217 -35.86 56.21 -14.30
N VAL A 218 -34.67 55.59 -14.20
CA VAL A 218 -33.38 56.18 -13.71
C VAL A 218 -33.28 56.45 -12.16
N THR A 219 -32.16 56.30 -11.43
CA THR A 219 -30.70 56.30 -11.74
C THR A 219 -29.91 55.27 -10.88
N LYS A 220 -28.74 54.80 -11.38
CA LYS A 220 -27.39 54.66 -10.73
C LYS A 220 -27.27 54.39 -9.20
N ASP A 221 -26.35 53.59 -8.66
CA ASP A 221 -25.01 53.11 -9.09
C ASP A 221 -24.50 51.98 -8.15
N GLU A 222 -23.40 51.23 -8.32
CA GLU A 222 -22.51 50.72 -9.41
C GLU A 222 -21.65 49.58 -8.71
N SER A 223 -20.63 48.83 -9.19
CA SER A 223 -19.84 48.67 -10.42
C SER A 223 -19.04 47.32 -10.37
N MET A 224 -18.87 46.59 -11.49
CA MET A 224 -17.80 45.58 -11.80
C MET A 224 -17.58 44.32 -10.92
N SER A 225 -17.11 43.16 -11.39
CA SER A 225 -17.06 42.49 -12.71
C SER A 225 -16.63 41.02 -12.53
N PRO A 226 -17.20 40.01 -13.22
CA PRO A 226 -16.73 38.62 -13.18
C PRO A 226 -15.78 38.28 -14.35
N THR A 227 -14.77 37.43 -14.11
CA THR A 227 -13.92 36.84 -15.16
C THR A 227 -14.12 35.34 -15.21
N ALA A 228 -14.51 34.82 -16.38
CA ALA A 228 -14.64 33.38 -16.62
C ALA A 228 -13.36 32.80 -17.24
N HIS A 229 -13.13 31.50 -17.06
CA HIS A 229 -12.23 30.73 -17.92
C HIS A 229 -12.88 29.40 -18.32
N VAL A 230 -12.81 29.11 -19.61
CA VAL A 230 -13.31 27.87 -20.27
C VAL A 230 -12.13 26.90 -20.42
N PRO A 231 -12.33 25.57 -20.38
CA PRO A 231 -11.22 24.61 -20.28
C PRO A 231 -10.55 24.30 -21.63
N MET A 232 -9.40 23.61 -21.56
CA MET A 232 -8.83 22.88 -22.69
C MET A 232 -8.33 21.49 -22.27
N GLU A 233 -8.68 20.49 -23.08
CA GLU A 233 -7.99 19.21 -23.15
C GLU A 233 -6.83 19.32 -24.16
N ASN A 234 -5.69 18.67 -23.93
CA ASN A 234 -5.05 17.92 -25.02
C ASN A 234 -4.02 16.86 -24.60
N THR A 235 -3.99 15.84 -25.46
CA THR A 235 -3.17 14.63 -25.66
C THR A 235 -1.70 14.51 -25.16
N ASN A 236 -1.29 13.23 -25.09
CA ASN A 236 0.06 12.66 -25.07
C ASN A 236 0.90 12.82 -23.77
N THR A 237 1.66 11.81 -23.32
CA THR A 237 2.29 10.69 -24.05
C THR A 237 2.10 9.31 -23.40
N THR A 238 2.10 8.25 -24.22
CA THR A 238 2.31 6.85 -23.77
C THR A 238 3.71 6.68 -23.18
N VAL A 239 3.82 5.89 -22.11
CA VAL A 239 5.11 5.49 -21.50
C VAL A 239 5.13 3.97 -21.36
N ASP A 240 5.45 3.27 -22.45
CA ASP A 240 5.87 1.87 -22.38
C ASP A 240 7.28 1.83 -21.80
N LEU A 241 7.49 1.04 -20.74
CA LEU A 241 8.76 1.02 -20.01
C LEU A 241 9.12 -0.37 -19.42
N ASP A 242 8.54 -1.44 -19.96
CA ASP A 242 9.07 -2.80 -19.81
C ASP A 242 9.90 -3.15 -21.06
N LEU A 243 11.19 -2.86 -20.99
CA LEU A 243 12.19 -3.32 -21.97
C LEU A 243 13.43 -3.80 -21.23
N TYR A 244 13.35 -5.03 -20.70
CA TYR A 244 14.40 -5.67 -19.92
C TYR A 244 14.43 -7.18 -20.21
N ASP A 245 14.87 -7.55 -21.42
CA ASP A 245 15.27 -8.92 -21.75
C ASP A 245 16.72 -9.14 -21.29
N PRO A 246 17.00 -10.06 -20.33
CA PRO A 246 18.34 -10.22 -19.74
C PRO A 246 19.18 -11.35 -20.37
N ASP A 247 18.72 -11.97 -21.46
CA ASP A 247 19.23 -13.26 -21.96
C ASP A 247 20.14 -13.16 -23.22
N ASP A 248 20.60 -11.96 -23.61
CA ASP A 248 21.31 -11.72 -24.89
C ASP A 248 22.81 -11.34 -24.74
N GLU A 249 23.51 -11.89 -23.73
CA GLU A 249 24.97 -12.02 -23.73
C GLU A 249 25.46 -13.40 -23.24
N ASN A 250 26.32 -14.03 -24.07
CA ASN A 250 27.16 -15.22 -23.83
C ASN A 250 26.50 -16.63 -23.91
#